data_AF-A0A3S3N947-F1
#
_entry.id   AF-A0A3S3N947-F1
#
_cell.length_a   1.000
_cell.length_b   1.000
_cell.length_c   1.000
_cell.angle_alpha   90.00
_cell.angle_beta   90.00
_cell.angle_gamma   90.00
#
_symmetry.space_group_name_H-M   'P 1'
#
loop_
_entity.id
_entity.type
_entity.pdbx_description
1 polymer ?
#
loop_
_entity_poly.entity_id
_entity_poly.type
_entity_poly.pdbx_seq_one_letter_code
_entity_poly.pdbx_strand_id
1 'polypeptide(L)'
;MAEIRIDWDGKTWTIPETKAFQIGERVEEIAPLGEILSWMKAPRFFRMARCLGEMLRFAGCKVSDAEVHQQLVSSLGGPEGTGYAGAVFALVDLLMGDAPRAGSGDGASPGKSDPS
;
A
#
# COMPACT_ATOMS: atom_id res chain seq x y z
N MET A 1 -0.93 20.36 1.05
CA MET A 1 -1.91 19.44 1.65
C MET A 1 -1.45 18.04 1.30
N ALA A 2 -1.35 17.13 2.25
CA ALA A 2 -0.93 15.76 1.95
C ALA A 2 -2.09 15.00 1.27
N GLU A 3 -1.75 13.96 0.52
CA GLU A 3 -2.72 13.14 -0.21
C GLU A 3 -2.16 11.72 -0.29
N ILE A 4 -3.02 10.74 -0.05
CA ILE A 4 -2.67 9.32 -0.19
C ILE A 4 -2.85 8.97 -1.66
N ARG A 5 -1.76 8.59 -2.33
CA ARG A 5 -1.75 8.22 -3.74
C ARG A 5 -1.70 6.70 -3.88
N ILE A 6 -2.60 6.17 -4.69
CA ILE A 6 -2.73 4.74 -4.94
C ILE A 6 -2.66 4.54 -6.45
N ASP A 7 -1.55 4.00 -6.95
CA ASP A 7 -1.41 3.66 -8.35
C ASP A 7 -2.07 2.30 -8.63
N TRP A 8 -3.09 2.31 -9.48
CA TRP A 8 -3.89 1.13 -9.81
C TRP A 8 -4.32 1.14 -11.27
N ASP A 9 -4.04 0.05 -11.97
CA ASP A 9 -4.41 -0.15 -13.39
C ASP A 9 -3.97 1.02 -14.30
N GLY A 10 -2.71 1.45 -14.13
CA GLY A 10 -2.14 2.57 -14.90
C GLY A 10 -2.71 3.94 -14.54
N LYS A 11 -3.53 4.05 -13.47
CA LYS A 11 -4.14 5.28 -13.02
C LYS A 11 -3.84 5.55 -11.55
N THR A 12 -3.49 6.80 -11.24
CA THR A 12 -3.35 7.25 -9.86
C THR A 12 -4.72 7.65 -9.29
N TRP A 13 -5.06 7.06 -8.15
CA TRP A 13 -6.21 7.40 -7.33
C TRP A 13 -5.75 8.15 -6.09
N THR A 14 -6.54 9.12 -5.65
CA THR A 14 -6.14 10.02 -4.56
C THR A 14 -7.20 10.06 -3.47
N ILE A 15 -6.78 9.89 -2.23
CA ILE A 15 -7.62 10.15 -1.05
C ILE A 15 -7.10 11.44 -0.40
N PRO A 16 -7.95 12.46 -0.22
CA PRO A 16 -7.53 13.68 0.47
C PRO A 16 -7.24 13.37 1.95
N GLU A 17 -6.21 14.00 2.51
CA GLU A 17 -5.80 13.83 3.91
C GLU A 17 -6.96 14.07 4.92
N THR A 18 -7.89 14.97 4.60
CA THR A 18 -9.09 15.21 5.40
C THR A 18 -10.00 13.99 5.56
N LYS A 19 -9.79 12.96 4.74
CA LYS A 19 -10.50 11.68 4.79
C LYS A 19 -9.62 10.50 5.21
N ALA A 20 -8.34 10.72 5.55
CA ALA A 20 -7.41 9.67 5.95
C ALA A 20 -7.92 8.88 7.16
N PHE A 21 -8.48 9.57 8.16
CA PHE A 21 -9.08 8.93 9.33
C PHE A 21 -10.24 7.99 8.95
N GLN A 22 -11.13 8.43 8.04
CA GLN A 22 -12.31 7.66 7.63
C GLN A 22 -11.94 6.39 6.89
N ILE A 23 -10.91 6.44 6.05
CA ILE A 23 -10.43 5.23 5.37
C ILE A 23 -9.61 4.35 6.31
N GLY A 24 -8.86 4.94 7.26
CA GLY A 24 -8.14 4.20 8.29
C GLY A 24 -9.08 3.32 9.12
N GLU A 25 -10.17 3.89 9.64
CA GLU A 25 -11.20 3.16 10.40
C GLU A 25 -11.75 1.96 9.62
N ARG A 26 -12.10 2.15 8.35
CA ARG A 26 -12.63 1.07 7.48
C ARG A 26 -11.61 -0.02 7.21
N VAL A 27 -10.33 0.34 7.08
CA VAL A 27 -9.25 -0.65 6.91
C VAL A 27 -9.05 -1.42 8.21
N GLU A 28 -9.08 -0.76 9.36
CA GLU A 28 -8.96 -1.42 10.67
C GLU A 28 -10.13 -2.38 10.98
N GLU A 29 -11.34 -2.10 10.50
CA GLU A 29 -12.47 -3.04 10.57
C GLU A 29 -12.20 -4.36 9.83
N ILE A 30 -11.38 -4.33 8.78
CA ILE A 30 -11.01 -5.52 8.01
C ILE A 30 -9.86 -6.27 8.69
N ALA A 31 -8.81 -5.53 9.05
CA ALA A 31 -7.64 -6.05 9.75
C ALA A 31 -6.97 -4.93 10.58
N PRO A 32 -6.74 -5.14 11.88
CA PRO A 32 -6.06 -4.15 12.71
C PRO A 32 -4.58 -4.05 12.33
N LEU A 33 -3.94 -2.92 12.66
CA LEU A 33 -2.54 -2.64 12.34
C LEU A 33 -1.57 -3.77 12.73
N GLY A 34 -1.73 -4.34 13.94
CA GLY A 34 -0.90 -5.45 14.41
C GLY A 34 -1.00 -6.71 13.54
N GLU A 35 -2.17 -6.95 12.95
CA GLU A 35 -2.36 -8.05 12.01
C GLU A 35 -1.69 -7.72 10.67
N ILE A 36 -1.88 -6.52 10.15
CA ILE A 36 -1.28 -6.06 8.88
C ILE A 36 0.25 -6.18 8.93
N LEU A 37 0.88 -5.75 10.03
CA LEU A 37 2.32 -5.87 10.24
C LEU A 37 2.82 -7.32 10.19
N SER A 38 1.98 -8.29 10.58
CA SER A 38 2.33 -9.71 10.54
C SER A 38 2.39 -10.28 9.12
N TRP A 39 1.76 -9.62 8.14
CA TRP A 39 1.66 -10.11 6.77
C TRP A 39 2.97 -10.09 6.00
N MET A 40 3.96 -9.33 6.46
CA MET A 40 5.33 -9.43 5.95
C MET A 40 5.90 -10.85 6.10
N LYS A 41 5.54 -11.55 7.18
CA LYS A 41 6.00 -12.92 7.49
C LYS A 41 4.99 -13.98 7.07
N ALA A 42 3.69 -13.68 7.21
CA ALA A 42 2.60 -14.62 6.93
C ALA A 42 1.53 -13.92 6.07
N PRO A 43 1.70 -13.89 4.73
CA PRO A 43 0.82 -13.16 3.84
C PRO A 43 -0.64 -13.65 3.91
N ARG A 44 -1.58 -12.72 4.06
CA ARG A 44 -3.03 -12.94 3.98
C ARG A 44 -3.62 -12.26 2.75
N PHE A 45 -3.37 -12.80 1.56
CA PHE A 45 -3.72 -12.16 0.28
C PHE A 45 -5.19 -11.77 0.15
N PHE A 46 -6.14 -12.59 0.63
CA PHE A 46 -7.56 -12.23 0.60
C PHE A 46 -7.89 -11.03 1.50
N ARG A 47 -7.28 -10.92 2.68
CA ARG A 47 -7.49 -9.77 3.57
C ARG A 47 -6.78 -8.53 3.04
N MET A 48 -5.57 -8.66 2.53
CA MET A 48 -4.87 -7.58 1.82
C MET A 48 -5.71 -7.04 0.66
N ALA A 49 -6.28 -7.93 -0.15
CA ALA A 49 -7.12 -7.55 -1.28
C ALA A 49 -8.37 -6.76 -0.83
N ARG A 50 -8.99 -7.16 0.28
CA ARG A 50 -10.11 -6.42 0.87
C ARG A 50 -9.71 -5.04 1.36
N CYS A 51 -8.58 -4.91 2.06
CA CYS A 51 -8.09 -3.61 2.55
C CYS A 51 -7.77 -2.67 1.38
N LEU A 52 -7.02 -3.14 0.38
CA LEU A 52 -6.70 -2.34 -0.82
C LEU A 52 -7.97 -2.01 -1.63
N GLY A 53 -8.88 -2.98 -1.78
CA GLY A 53 -10.16 -2.78 -2.45
C GLY A 53 -11.00 -1.69 -1.77
N GLU A 54 -10.99 -1.64 -0.44
CA GLU A 54 -11.68 -0.57 0.31
C GLU A 54 -11.04 0.80 0.05
N MET A 55 -9.71 0.90 0.06
CA MET A 55 -9.01 2.15 -0.27
C MET A 55 -9.32 2.63 -1.69
N LEU A 56 -9.27 1.71 -2.67
CA LEU A 56 -9.57 2.01 -4.07
C LEU A 56 -11.01 2.48 -4.25
N ARG A 57 -11.98 1.76 -3.67
CA ARG A 57 -13.40 2.14 -3.71
C ARG A 57 -13.65 3.47 -3.02
N PHE A 58 -12.99 3.72 -1.90
CA PHE A 58 -13.07 5.00 -1.19
C PHE A 58 -12.52 6.17 -2.02
N ALA A 59 -11.48 5.93 -2.82
CA ALA A 59 -10.94 6.89 -3.78
C ALA A 59 -11.79 7.04 -5.06
N GLY A 60 -12.88 6.27 -5.20
CA GLY A 60 -13.80 6.31 -6.35
C GLY A 60 -13.51 5.29 -7.44
N CYS A 61 -12.57 4.37 -7.23
CA CYS A 61 -12.30 3.28 -8.16
C CYS A 61 -13.39 2.20 -8.07
N LYS A 62 -13.81 1.65 -9.21
CA LYS A 62 -14.78 0.56 -9.25
C LYS A 62 -14.04 -0.77 -9.41
N VAL A 63 -13.70 -1.38 -8.28
CA VAL A 63 -12.99 -2.67 -8.24
C VAL A 63 -13.65 -3.63 -7.25
N SER A 64 -13.66 -4.90 -7.61
CA SER A 64 -14.01 -6.01 -6.75
C SER A 64 -12.79 -6.55 -6.00
N ASP A 65 -13.03 -7.16 -4.85
CA ASP A 65 -11.94 -7.79 -4.08
C ASP A 65 -11.27 -8.93 -4.86
N ALA A 66 -12.01 -9.58 -5.76
CA ALA A 66 -11.48 -10.63 -6.64
C ALA A 66 -10.47 -10.10 -7.66
N GLU A 67 -10.77 -8.96 -8.29
CA GLU A 67 -9.85 -8.28 -9.21
C GLU A 67 -8.59 -7.85 -8.46
N VAL A 68 -8.76 -7.25 -7.27
CA VAL A 68 -7.61 -6.82 -6.46
C VAL A 68 -6.74 -8.00 -6.05
N HIS A 69 -7.36 -9.10 -5.64
CA HIS A 69 -6.66 -10.33 -5.28
C HIS A 69 -5.90 -10.93 -6.48
N GLN A 70 -6.53 -11.00 -7.66
CA GLN A 70 -5.87 -11.51 -8.86
C GLN A 70 -4.63 -10.69 -9.21
N GLN A 71 -4.71 -9.37 -9.10
CA GLN A 71 -3.57 -8.49 -9.36
C GLN A 71 -2.47 -8.63 -8.31
N LEU A 72 -2.84 -8.74 -7.03
CA LEU A 72 -1.90 -9.03 -5.93
C LEU A 72 -1.17 -10.37 -6.12
N VAL A 73 -1.86 -11.42 -6.57
CA VAL A 73 -1.23 -12.72 -6.82
C VAL A 73 -0.39 -12.69 -8.11
N SER A 74 -0.85 -11.96 -9.13
CA SER A 74 -0.09 -11.81 -10.38
C SER A 74 1.25 -11.10 -10.16
N SER A 75 1.33 -10.16 -9.23
CA SER A 75 2.59 -9.48 -8.87
C SER A 75 3.59 -10.39 -8.15
N LEU A 76 3.15 -11.53 -7.58
CA LEU A 76 4.04 -12.53 -6.98
C LEU A 76 4.79 -13.35 -8.03
N GLY A 77 4.19 -13.55 -9.20
CA GLY A 77 4.79 -14.32 -10.30
C GLY A 77 5.78 -13.52 -11.15
N GLY A 78 5.91 -12.22 -10.88
CA GLY A 78 6.87 -11.34 -11.55
C GLY A 78 8.30 -11.52 -11.04
N PRO A 79 9.30 -11.00 -11.77
CA PRO A 79 10.73 -11.11 -11.42
C PRO A 79 11.10 -10.49 -10.06
N GLU A 80 10.23 -9.65 -9.48
CA GLU A 80 10.48 -9.00 -8.20
C GLU A 80 10.04 -9.80 -6.97
N GLY A 81 9.22 -10.86 -7.08
CA GLY A 81 8.89 -11.80 -5.99
C GLY A 81 8.32 -11.23 -4.67
N THR A 82 8.21 -9.89 -4.54
CA THR A 82 7.85 -9.16 -3.32
C THR A 82 6.69 -8.21 -3.53
N GLY A 83 5.87 -8.40 -4.57
CA GLY A 83 4.78 -7.49 -4.95
C GLY A 83 3.76 -7.21 -3.83
N TYR A 84 3.66 -8.09 -2.83
CA TYR A 84 2.79 -7.89 -1.66
C TYR A 84 3.41 -7.02 -0.56
N ALA A 85 4.73 -6.87 -0.48
CA ALA A 85 5.37 -6.04 0.54
C ALA A 85 4.98 -4.58 0.36
N GLY A 86 4.91 -4.09 -0.88
CA GLY A 86 4.39 -2.75 -1.20
C GLY A 86 2.95 -2.55 -0.75
N ALA A 87 2.10 -3.57 -0.89
CA ALA A 87 0.73 -3.54 -0.37
C ALA A 87 0.68 -3.43 1.16
N VAL A 88 1.54 -4.18 1.86
CA VAL A 88 1.63 -4.09 3.33
C VAL A 88 2.12 -2.71 3.77
N PHE A 89 3.16 -2.16 3.13
CA PHE A 89 3.66 -0.82 3.45
C PHE A 89 2.61 0.26 3.20
N ALA A 90 1.89 0.23 2.08
CA ALA A 90 0.82 1.19 1.81
C ALA A 90 -0.28 1.17 2.89
N LEU A 91 -0.62 0.00 3.42
CA LEU A 91 -1.60 -0.13 4.50
C LEU A 91 -1.06 0.35 5.85
N VAL A 92 0.22 0.07 6.15
CA VAL A 92 0.88 0.56 7.36
C VAL A 92 0.99 2.09 7.34
N ASP A 93 1.42 2.66 6.21
CA ASP A 93 1.56 4.11 6.01
C ASP A 93 0.22 4.82 6.18
N LEU A 94 -0.86 4.23 5.65
CA LEU A 94 -2.21 4.75 5.84
C LEU A 94 -2.59 4.83 7.33
N LEU A 95 -2.32 3.75 8.08
CA LEU A 95 -2.80 3.60 9.46
C LEU A 95 -1.94 4.36 10.48
N MET A 96 -0.67 4.62 10.20
CA MET A 96 0.23 5.33 11.12
C MET A 96 0.20 6.86 10.97
N GLY A 97 -0.53 7.42 9.99
CA GLY A 97 -0.83 8.85 9.89
C GLY A 97 0.35 9.77 9.50
N ASP A 98 1.58 9.25 9.41
CA ASP A 98 2.82 9.93 9.01
C ASP A 98 3.73 8.82 8.42
N ALA A 99 4.33 8.85 7.22
CA ALA A 99 4.70 9.96 6.34
C ALA A 99 4.96 9.47 4.90
N PRO A 100 4.74 10.30 3.86
CA PRO A 100 5.46 10.13 2.59
C PRO A 100 6.92 10.58 2.76
N ARG A 101 7.89 9.66 2.65
CA ARG A 101 9.25 10.03 2.21
C ARG A 101 9.86 9.00 1.27
N ALA A 102 10.20 9.55 0.10
CA ALA A 102 11.04 9.04 -0.97
C ALA A 102 10.39 8.02 -1.91
N GLY A 103 10.08 8.51 -3.12
CA GLY A 103 10.17 7.66 -4.29
C GLY A 103 11.53 6.96 -4.32
N SER A 104 11.52 5.67 -4.61
CA SER A 104 12.70 4.94 -5.07
C SER A 104 12.46 4.56 -6.53
N GLY A 105 12.42 5.61 -7.35
CA GLY A 105 12.77 5.54 -8.75
C GLY A 105 13.93 6.51 -8.95
N ASP A 106 15.14 6.08 -8.58
CA ASP A 106 16.38 6.36 -9.30
C ASP A 106 17.51 5.54 -8.65
N GLY A 107 18.15 4.69 -9.46
CA GLY A 107 19.29 3.90 -9.02
C GLY A 107 20.58 4.73 -9.05
N ALA A 108 21.42 4.56 -8.02
CA ALA A 108 22.89 4.42 -8.12
C ALA A 108 23.54 4.50 -6.72
N SER A 109 24.21 3.42 -6.32
CA SER A 109 25.34 3.45 -5.36
C SER A 109 26.61 3.98 -6.06
N PRO A 110 27.79 4.13 -5.39
CA PRO A 110 28.13 4.48 -4.00
C PRO A 110 29.11 5.69 -3.93
N GLY A 111 29.25 6.36 -2.77
CA GLY A 111 30.21 7.47 -2.63
C GLY A 111 30.62 7.76 -1.20
N LYS A 112 31.72 7.13 -0.78
CA LYS A 112 32.45 7.32 0.47
C LYS A 112 33.05 8.73 0.54
N SER A 113 32.89 9.45 1.64
CA SER A 113 33.78 10.56 2.04
C SER A 113 33.63 10.83 3.56
N ASP A 114 34.63 10.43 4.32
CA ASP A 114 35.10 11.14 5.53
C ASP A 114 35.50 12.57 5.10
N PRO A 115 35.41 13.63 5.93
CA PRO A 115 36.36 13.87 7.04
C PRO A 115 35.72 14.69 8.21
N SER A 116 36.33 15.09 9.34
CA SER A 116 37.70 15.24 9.85
C SER A 116 37.70 15.13 11.38
#